data_AF-A0A525CP50-F1
#
_entry.id   AF-A0A525CP50-F1
#
_cell.length_a   1.000
_cell.length_b   1.000
_cell.length_c   1.000
_cell.angle_alpha   90.00
_cell.angle_beta   90.00
_cell.angle_gamma   90.00
#
_symmetry.space_group_name_H-M   'P 1'
#
loop_
_entity.id
_entity.type
_entity.pdbx_description
1 polymer ?
#
loop_
_entity_poly.entity_id
_entity_poly.type
_entity_poly.pdbx_seq_one_letter_code
_entity_poly.pdbx_strand_id
1 'polypeptide(L)'
;MLNAIIHGKAGRIELGNGTETLSWRQLYQQREDLLTAAFFSRFTYLSGLLQHRLLKQWLGGVGDFTAFEKIDYWPRYDLEKRDDRNFVEPDLLLNFEDCDLLIEVKPPKGGDQYQEQWQLEIEGYFAQEKRLKPLYFLAIGRIGSVLAELDDESLQEKYPQFQKANAIGWKAIASQLRKCLIEGDLDVQDRRIIEDMQKALSLYGIRVRDLRWEDLHKLTDEAPLNLDSLTAWSLYVN
;
A
#
# COMPACT_ATOMS: atom_id res chain seq x y z
N MET A 1 -16.91 5.72 -3.64
CA MET A 1 -16.44 6.43 -2.43
C MET A 1 -15.15 7.23 -2.66
N LEU A 2 -14.02 6.61 -3.04
CA LEU A 2 -12.72 7.28 -3.19
C LEU A 2 -12.77 8.59 -4.00
N ASN A 3 -13.44 8.59 -5.17
CA ASN A 3 -13.60 9.80 -5.99
C ASN A 3 -14.31 10.94 -5.23
N ALA A 4 -15.34 10.65 -4.42
CA ALA A 4 -16.00 11.68 -3.62
C ALA A 4 -15.06 12.30 -2.58
N ILE A 5 -14.17 11.51 -1.99
CA ILE A 5 -13.17 11.99 -1.01
C ILE A 5 -12.10 12.83 -1.70
N ILE A 6 -11.57 12.35 -2.83
CA ILE A 6 -10.53 13.05 -3.61
C ILE A 6 -11.04 14.42 -4.08
N HIS A 7 -12.28 14.50 -4.56
CA HIS A 7 -12.89 15.73 -5.04
C HIS A 7 -13.55 16.58 -3.93
N GLY A 8 -13.37 16.23 -2.66
CA GLY A 8 -13.91 16.99 -1.53
C GLY A 8 -15.44 16.98 -1.42
N LYS A 9 -16.11 16.06 -2.12
CA LYS A 9 -17.58 15.87 -2.12
C LYS A 9 -18.08 14.96 -1.01
N ALA A 10 -17.19 14.35 -0.22
CA ALA A 10 -17.55 13.52 0.93
C ALA A 10 -18.02 14.35 2.14
N GLY A 11 -17.82 15.67 2.14
CA GLY A 11 -18.20 16.55 3.25
C GLY A 11 -17.18 16.55 4.40
N ARG A 12 -17.66 16.94 5.58
CA ARG A 12 -16.87 17.07 6.82
C ARG A 12 -17.53 16.29 7.94
N ILE A 13 -16.74 15.91 8.94
CA ILE A 13 -17.17 15.22 10.15
C ILE A 13 -16.96 16.17 11.32
N GLU A 14 -17.97 16.32 12.18
CA GLU A 14 -17.87 17.04 13.44
C GLU A 14 -17.21 16.13 14.49
N LEU A 15 -16.15 16.63 15.14
CA LEU A 15 -15.55 15.97 16.30
C LEU A 15 -16.34 16.37 17.55
N GLY A 16 -16.36 15.51 18.59
CA GLY A 16 -17.37 15.43 19.66
C GLY A 16 -17.71 16.67 20.49
N ASN A 17 -17.07 17.81 20.23
CA ASN A 17 -17.28 19.13 20.82
C ASN A 17 -17.85 20.17 19.84
N GLY A 18 -18.16 19.80 18.59
CA GLY A 18 -18.92 20.61 17.61
C GLY A 18 -18.16 21.80 16.98
N THR A 19 -17.03 22.20 17.56
CA THR A 19 -16.19 23.30 17.06
C THR A 19 -15.07 22.84 16.12
N GLU A 20 -14.59 21.61 16.27
CA GLU A 20 -13.59 21.03 15.37
C GLU A 20 -14.28 20.17 14.31
N THR A 21 -14.04 20.52 13.05
CA THR A 21 -14.49 19.70 11.92
C THR A 21 -13.29 19.19 11.15
N LEU A 22 -13.34 17.92 10.77
CA LEU A 22 -12.30 17.27 9.98
C LEU A 22 -12.90 16.83 8.64
N SER A 23 -12.19 17.10 7.54
CA SER A 23 -12.65 16.57 6.24
C SER A 23 -12.41 15.06 6.17
N TRP A 24 -13.28 14.34 5.45
CA TRP A 24 -13.05 12.91 5.18
C TRP A 24 -11.68 12.62 4.56
N ARG A 25 -11.15 13.56 3.77
CA ARG A 25 -9.80 13.50 3.20
C ARG A 25 -8.71 13.46 4.27
N GLN A 26 -8.80 14.36 5.26
CA GLN A 26 -7.86 14.38 6.37
C GLN A 26 -7.98 13.13 7.23
N LEU A 27 -9.20 12.62 7.46
CA LEU A 27 -9.40 11.40 8.23
C LEU A 27 -8.75 10.20 7.53
N TYR A 28 -8.98 10.09 6.23
CA TYR A 28 -8.36 9.05 5.39
C TYR A 28 -6.84 9.07 5.53
N GLN A 29 -6.22 10.23 5.39
CA GLN A 29 -4.76 10.40 5.50
C GLN A 29 -4.18 10.02 6.88
N GLN A 30 -4.99 9.99 7.93
CA GLN A 30 -4.59 9.65 9.30
C GLN A 30 -4.81 8.17 9.65
N ARG A 31 -5.26 7.34 8.71
CA ARG A 31 -5.57 5.92 8.94
C ARG A 31 -4.85 5.05 7.91
N GLU A 32 -4.00 4.18 8.44
CA GLU A 32 -3.18 3.18 7.72
C GLU A 32 -4.06 2.18 6.96
N ASP A 33 -4.97 1.53 7.67
CA ASP A 33 -5.95 0.56 7.16
C ASP A 33 -6.70 1.05 5.92
N LEU A 34 -7.01 2.36 5.88
CA LEU A 34 -7.73 2.97 4.77
C LEU A 34 -6.87 3.07 3.50
N LEU A 35 -5.54 3.17 3.62
CA LEU A 35 -4.61 3.09 2.49
C LEU A 35 -4.54 1.65 2.00
N THR A 36 -4.35 0.69 2.91
CA THR A 36 -4.34 -0.75 2.63
C THR A 36 -5.59 -1.14 1.85
N ALA A 37 -6.76 -0.85 2.40
CA ALA A 37 -8.04 -1.14 1.77
C ALA A 37 -8.22 -0.38 0.44
N ALA A 38 -7.89 0.91 0.39
CA ALA A 38 -8.04 1.69 -0.84
C ALA A 38 -7.12 1.21 -1.96
N PHE A 39 -5.89 0.80 -1.68
CA PHE A 39 -4.95 0.34 -2.69
C PHE A 39 -5.24 -1.10 -3.13
N PHE A 40 -5.31 -2.03 -2.17
CA PHE A 40 -5.39 -3.45 -2.49
C PHE A 40 -6.75 -3.91 -3.00
N SER A 41 -7.85 -3.22 -2.65
CA SER A 41 -9.14 -3.51 -3.29
C SER A 41 -9.15 -3.20 -4.79
N ARG A 42 -8.31 -2.26 -5.27
CA ARG A 42 -8.12 -2.08 -6.72
C ARG A 42 -7.18 -3.14 -7.28
N PHE A 43 -6.14 -3.48 -6.55
CA PHE A 43 -5.19 -4.51 -6.97
C PHE A 43 -5.90 -5.82 -7.34
N THR A 44 -6.92 -6.24 -6.59
CA THR A 44 -7.68 -7.46 -6.88
C THR A 44 -8.48 -7.42 -8.19
N TYR A 45 -8.70 -6.24 -8.79
CA TYR A 45 -9.40 -6.12 -10.07
C TYR A 45 -8.46 -6.13 -11.29
N LEU A 46 -7.15 -6.06 -11.07
CA LEU A 46 -6.16 -6.18 -12.13
C LEU A 46 -6.21 -7.59 -12.76
N SER A 47 -5.79 -7.70 -14.00
CA SER A 47 -5.57 -9.01 -14.63
C SER A 47 -4.54 -9.83 -13.84
N GLY A 48 -4.74 -11.15 -13.75
CA GLY A 48 -3.83 -12.04 -13.01
C GLY A 48 -2.38 -11.95 -13.52
N LEU A 49 -2.19 -11.72 -14.82
CA LEU A 49 -0.86 -11.52 -15.40
C LEU A 49 -0.19 -10.23 -14.89
N LEU A 50 -0.94 -9.14 -14.74
CA LEU A 50 -0.40 -7.89 -14.22
C LEU A 50 -0.16 -7.97 -12.71
N GLN A 51 -1.07 -8.59 -11.94
CA GLN A 51 -0.86 -8.90 -10.53
C GLN A 51 0.45 -9.68 -10.35
N HIS A 52 0.64 -10.75 -11.13
CA HIS A 52 1.86 -11.54 -11.13
C HIS A 52 3.11 -10.70 -11.39
N ARG A 53 3.11 -9.90 -12.46
CA ARG A 53 4.27 -9.07 -12.83
C ARG A 53 4.63 -8.07 -11.72
N LEU A 54 3.63 -7.40 -11.15
CA LEU A 54 3.84 -6.42 -10.09
C LEU A 54 4.36 -7.08 -8.81
N LEU A 55 3.71 -8.13 -8.31
CA LEU A 55 4.14 -8.82 -7.07
C LEU A 55 5.52 -9.44 -7.22
N LYS A 56 5.79 -10.10 -8.36
CA LYS A 56 7.11 -10.66 -8.66
C LYS A 56 8.18 -9.57 -8.66
N GLN A 57 7.89 -8.40 -9.22
CA GLN A 57 8.81 -7.27 -9.16
C GLN A 57 8.98 -6.74 -7.72
N TRP A 58 7.91 -6.66 -6.94
CA TRP A 58 7.94 -6.20 -5.55
C TRP A 58 8.67 -7.16 -4.61
N LEU A 59 8.76 -8.45 -4.95
CA LEU A 59 9.49 -9.48 -4.19
C LEU A 59 10.91 -9.76 -4.73
N GLY A 60 11.38 -8.97 -5.70
CA GLY A 60 12.73 -9.10 -6.24
C GLY A 60 12.90 -10.28 -7.21
N GLY A 61 11.86 -10.61 -7.98
CA GLY A 61 11.91 -11.53 -9.12
C GLY A 61 11.48 -12.97 -8.81
N VAL A 62 11.01 -13.26 -7.60
CA VAL A 62 10.63 -14.62 -7.16
C VAL A 62 9.12 -14.82 -7.08
N GLY A 63 8.69 -16.08 -6.97
CA GLY A 63 7.29 -16.47 -6.80
C GLY A 63 6.50 -16.60 -8.10
N ASP A 64 5.36 -17.29 -7.98
CA ASP A 64 4.33 -17.38 -9.01
C ASP A 64 2.97 -16.96 -8.45
N PHE A 65 2.52 -15.78 -8.87
CA PHE A 65 1.26 -15.16 -8.45
C PHE A 65 0.23 -15.08 -9.60
N THR A 66 0.27 -16.00 -10.57
CA THR A 66 -0.64 -15.97 -11.75
C THR A 66 -2.08 -16.39 -11.43
N ALA A 67 -2.28 -17.29 -10.47
CA ALA A 67 -3.59 -17.86 -10.13
C ALA A 67 -4.13 -17.30 -8.81
N PHE A 68 -4.53 -16.01 -8.81
CA PHE A 68 -5.10 -15.36 -7.63
C PHE A 68 -6.45 -15.98 -7.23
N GLU A 69 -6.58 -16.38 -5.96
CA GLU A 69 -7.79 -17.01 -5.43
C GLU A 69 -8.62 -16.02 -4.61
N LYS A 70 -8.01 -15.40 -3.59
CA LYS A 70 -8.68 -14.47 -2.68
C LYS A 70 -7.71 -13.55 -1.94
N ILE A 71 -8.29 -12.54 -1.30
CA ILE A 71 -7.64 -11.64 -0.35
C ILE A 71 -8.42 -11.64 0.95
N ASP A 72 -7.71 -11.79 2.06
CA ASP A 72 -8.25 -11.58 3.41
C ASP A 72 -7.62 -10.31 4.00
N TYR A 73 -8.46 -9.44 4.55
CA TYR A 73 -8.03 -8.18 5.18
C TYR A 73 -7.96 -8.35 6.69
N TRP A 74 -6.83 -7.95 7.27
CA TRP A 74 -6.56 -8.06 8.70
C TRP A 74 -6.88 -9.46 9.27
N PRO A 75 -6.35 -10.55 8.67
CA PRO A 75 -6.49 -11.86 9.27
C PRO A 75 -5.88 -11.81 10.68
N ARG A 76 -6.53 -12.50 11.62
CA ARG A 76 -6.11 -12.49 13.02
C ARG A 76 -5.53 -13.82 13.40
N TYR A 77 -4.33 -13.79 13.98
CA TYR A 77 -3.66 -14.96 14.50
C TYR A 77 -3.46 -14.81 16.00
N ASP A 78 -4.02 -15.74 16.78
CA ASP A 78 -3.81 -15.76 18.22
C ASP A 78 -2.35 -16.16 18.55
N LEU A 79 -1.75 -15.50 19.54
CA LEU A 79 -0.43 -15.81 20.06
C LEU A 79 -0.56 -16.55 21.39
N GLU A 80 0.38 -17.48 21.68
CA GLU A 80 0.51 -18.01 23.03
C GLU A 80 0.78 -16.87 24.01
N LYS A 81 0.00 -16.81 25.10
CA LYS A 81 -0.12 -15.66 26.02
C LYS A 81 1.20 -14.92 26.26
N ARG A 82 1.29 -13.70 25.73
CA ARG A 82 2.24 -12.66 26.17
C ARG A 82 1.52 -11.63 27.04
N ASP A 83 2.26 -10.94 27.89
CA ASP A 83 1.72 -10.04 28.92
C ASP A 83 0.99 -8.81 28.35
N ASP A 84 1.26 -8.42 27.10
CA ASP A 84 0.81 -7.16 26.48
C ASP A 84 -0.01 -7.35 25.18
N ARG A 85 0.11 -8.50 24.52
CA ARG A 85 -0.58 -8.80 23.26
C ARG A 85 -0.79 -10.30 23.09
N ASN A 86 -2.02 -10.72 22.81
CA ASN A 86 -2.39 -12.12 22.61
C ASN A 86 -2.78 -12.47 21.17
N PHE A 87 -2.60 -11.56 20.21
CA PHE A 87 -2.82 -11.81 18.79
C PHE A 87 -1.97 -10.89 17.92
N VAL A 88 -1.79 -11.24 16.65
CA VAL A 88 -1.26 -10.36 15.61
C VAL A 88 -2.21 -10.31 14.43
N GLU A 89 -2.19 -9.18 13.73
CA GLU A 89 -3.07 -8.87 12.61
C GLU A 89 -2.20 -8.25 11.50
N PRO A 90 -1.58 -9.06 10.62
CA PRO A 90 -0.97 -8.52 9.43
C PRO A 90 -2.03 -7.84 8.57
N ASP A 91 -1.65 -6.84 7.79
CA ASP A 91 -2.60 -6.09 6.96
C ASP A 91 -3.38 -6.98 5.97
N LEU A 92 -2.70 -7.91 5.29
CA LEU A 92 -3.31 -8.75 4.26
C LEU A 92 -2.72 -10.16 4.20
N LEU A 93 -3.57 -11.11 3.82
CA LEU A 93 -3.18 -12.40 3.27
C LEU A 93 -3.76 -12.53 1.86
N LEU A 94 -2.90 -12.68 0.85
CA LEU A 94 -3.30 -13.01 -0.52
C LEU A 94 -3.03 -14.48 -0.75
N ASN A 95 -4.03 -15.20 -1.25
CA ASN A 95 -3.89 -16.61 -1.59
C ASN A 95 -3.86 -16.78 -3.11
N PHE A 96 -2.89 -17.56 -3.58
CA PHE A 96 -2.77 -18.02 -4.95
C PHE A 96 -2.78 -19.54 -4.97
N GLU A 97 -3.07 -20.16 -6.11
CA GLU A 97 -3.13 -21.63 -6.21
C GLU A 97 -1.87 -22.31 -5.64
N ASP A 98 -0.69 -21.79 -5.98
CA ASP A 98 0.62 -22.37 -5.67
C ASP A 98 1.37 -21.74 -4.49
N CYS A 99 0.95 -20.57 -4.00
CA CYS A 99 1.63 -19.87 -2.91
C CYS A 99 0.69 -18.92 -2.15
N ASP A 100 1.15 -18.49 -0.98
CA ASP A 100 0.49 -17.46 -0.19
C ASP A 100 1.44 -16.28 0.01
N LEU A 101 0.87 -15.08 0.13
CA LEU A 101 1.60 -13.83 0.32
C LEU A 101 1.00 -13.07 1.50
N LEU A 102 1.78 -12.94 2.57
CA LEU A 102 1.46 -12.09 3.70
C LEU A 102 2.03 -10.68 3.46
N ILE A 103 1.24 -9.65 3.73
CA ILE A 103 1.64 -8.25 3.48
C ILE A 103 1.41 -7.43 4.75
N GLU A 104 2.42 -6.63 5.10
CA GLU A 104 2.35 -5.60 6.15
C GLU A 104 2.57 -4.21 5.54
N VAL A 105 1.72 -3.25 5.85
CA VAL A 105 1.66 -1.95 5.18
C VAL A 105 1.84 -0.81 6.17
N LYS A 106 2.90 -0.02 6.01
CA LYS A 106 3.07 1.26 6.73
C LYS A 106 2.78 2.46 5.82
N PRO A 107 1.97 3.43 6.25
CA PRO A 107 1.65 4.62 5.48
C PRO A 107 2.89 5.50 5.34
N PRO A 108 2.90 6.43 4.36
CA PRO A 108 4.04 7.34 4.15
C PRO A 108 4.32 8.24 5.37
N LYS A 109 3.33 8.47 6.24
CA LYS A 109 3.44 9.18 7.51
C LYS A 109 2.92 8.26 8.62
N GLY A 110 3.75 7.90 9.59
CA GLY A 110 3.38 6.94 10.64
C GLY A 110 4.59 6.36 11.36
N GLY A 111 4.41 5.23 12.02
CA GLY A 111 5.50 4.42 12.58
C GLY A 111 6.27 3.66 11.49
N ASP A 112 7.52 3.30 11.77
CA ASP A 112 8.34 2.50 10.86
C ASP A 112 7.95 1.01 10.90
N GLN A 113 8.56 0.23 10.02
CA GLN A 113 8.45 -1.23 10.05
C GLN A 113 9.21 -1.81 11.25
N TYR A 114 8.72 -2.93 11.80
CA TYR A 114 9.34 -3.62 12.94
C TYR A 114 9.49 -5.12 12.65
N GLN A 115 10.72 -5.62 12.71
CA GLN A 115 11.02 -7.03 12.42
C GLN A 115 10.31 -8.00 13.37
N GLU A 116 10.25 -7.67 14.67
CA GLU A 116 9.57 -8.50 15.67
C GLU A 116 8.10 -8.70 15.31
N GLN A 117 7.45 -7.67 14.75
CA GLN A 117 6.07 -7.78 14.28
C GLN A 117 5.98 -8.74 13.09
N TRP A 118 6.86 -8.61 12.10
CA TRP A 118 6.87 -9.51 10.93
C TRP A 118 7.07 -10.98 11.33
N GLN A 119 8.00 -11.24 12.26
CA GLN A 119 8.24 -12.59 12.78
C GLN A 119 6.99 -13.16 13.43
N LEU A 120 6.32 -12.40 14.30
CA LEU A 120 5.09 -12.86 14.96
C LEU A 120 3.96 -13.13 13.96
N GLU A 121 3.83 -12.31 12.92
CA GLU A 121 2.82 -12.50 11.86
C GLU A 121 3.08 -13.76 11.04
N ILE A 122 4.34 -14.03 10.68
CA ILE A 122 4.77 -15.24 9.97
C ILE A 122 4.55 -16.48 10.85
N GLU A 123 4.93 -16.40 12.14
CA GLU A 123 4.69 -17.49 13.11
C GLU A 123 3.20 -17.75 13.31
N GLY A 124 2.39 -16.69 13.41
CA GLY A 124 0.94 -16.76 13.53
C GLY A 124 0.30 -17.46 12.33
N TYR A 125 0.72 -17.09 11.12
CA TYR A 125 0.32 -17.76 9.88
C TYR A 125 0.63 -19.26 9.92
N PHE A 126 1.88 -19.65 10.23
CA PHE A 126 2.27 -21.06 10.22
C PHE A 126 1.59 -21.88 11.33
N ALA A 127 1.21 -21.25 12.44
CA ALA A 127 0.52 -21.91 13.54
C ALA A 127 -0.97 -22.18 13.25
N GLN A 128 -1.63 -21.35 12.43
CA GLN A 128 -3.09 -21.34 12.33
C GLN A 128 -3.64 -21.60 10.92
N GLU A 129 -2.86 -21.39 9.87
CA GLU A 129 -3.31 -21.70 8.51
C GLU A 129 -3.39 -23.20 8.25
N LYS A 130 -4.56 -23.64 7.77
CA LYS A 130 -4.87 -25.08 7.61
C LYS A 130 -4.09 -25.75 6.49
N ARG A 131 -3.75 -24.98 5.45
CA ARG A 131 -3.04 -25.47 4.27
C ARG A 131 -1.81 -24.62 4.05
N LEU A 132 -0.66 -25.16 4.42
CA LEU A 132 0.62 -24.47 4.25
C LEU A 132 1.09 -24.60 2.81
N LYS A 133 1.00 -23.50 2.05
CA LYS A 133 1.67 -23.32 0.76
C LYS A 133 3.02 -22.61 0.97
N PRO A 134 3.90 -22.59 -0.05
CA PRO A 134 5.03 -21.66 -0.07
C PRO A 134 4.59 -20.24 0.33
N LEU A 135 5.23 -19.67 1.36
CA LEU A 135 4.87 -18.36 1.89
C LEU A 135 5.90 -17.31 1.49
N TYR A 136 5.42 -16.21 0.92
CA TYR A 136 6.18 -14.99 0.75
C TYR A 136 5.70 -13.93 1.75
N PHE A 137 6.61 -13.06 2.16
CA PHE A 137 6.28 -11.90 3.00
C PHE A 137 6.68 -10.61 2.28
N LEU A 138 5.79 -9.62 2.28
CA LEU A 138 6.06 -8.32 1.67
C LEU A 138 5.70 -7.17 2.63
N ALA A 139 6.71 -6.44 3.09
CA ALA A 139 6.49 -5.20 3.80
C ALA A 139 6.44 -4.01 2.83
N ILE A 140 5.45 -3.13 2.99
CA ILE A 140 5.27 -1.97 2.13
C ILE A 140 5.35 -0.68 2.93
N GLY A 141 6.16 0.26 2.46
CA GLY A 141 6.32 1.57 3.09
C GLY A 141 7.25 1.55 4.30
N ARG A 142 7.84 2.72 4.58
CA ARG A 142 8.70 3.01 5.74
C ARG A 142 9.74 1.91 6.07
N ILE A 143 10.47 1.50 5.05
CA ILE A 143 11.38 0.34 5.08
C ILE A 143 12.61 0.54 5.99
N GLY A 144 12.97 1.78 6.35
CA GLY A 144 14.14 2.06 7.20
C GLY A 144 15.40 1.28 6.76
N SER A 145 16.13 0.74 7.74
CA SER A 145 17.19 -0.27 7.56
C SER A 145 16.72 -1.72 7.77
N VAL A 146 15.41 -1.93 7.96
CA VAL A 146 14.81 -3.15 8.57
C VAL A 146 15.07 -4.42 7.75
N LEU A 147 15.21 -4.33 6.43
CA LEU A 147 15.53 -5.50 5.60
C LEU A 147 16.91 -6.10 5.88
N ALA A 148 17.86 -5.32 6.39
CA ALA A 148 19.21 -5.81 6.67
C ALA A 148 19.25 -6.75 7.89
N GLU A 149 18.15 -6.84 8.65
CA GLU A 149 18.10 -7.51 9.95
C GLU A 149 17.24 -8.79 9.93
N LEU A 150 16.42 -9.01 8.89
CA LEU A 150 15.64 -10.25 8.77
C LEU A 150 16.50 -11.41 8.27
N ASP A 151 16.63 -12.43 9.11
CA ASP A 151 17.33 -13.67 8.81
C ASP A 151 16.38 -14.68 8.16
N ASP A 152 16.27 -14.60 6.83
CA ASP A 152 15.47 -15.54 6.02
C ASP A 152 15.91 -17.00 6.23
N GLU A 153 17.20 -17.26 6.45
CA GLU A 153 17.74 -18.61 6.64
C GLU A 153 17.19 -19.22 7.94
N SER A 154 17.23 -18.48 9.04
CA SER A 154 16.64 -18.93 10.31
C SER A 154 15.13 -19.21 10.21
N LEU A 155 14.39 -18.40 9.44
CA LEU A 155 12.98 -18.59 9.21
C LEU A 155 12.71 -19.83 8.35
N GLN A 156 13.54 -20.08 7.34
CA GLN A 156 13.46 -21.28 6.48
C GLN A 156 13.80 -22.56 7.25
N GLU A 157 14.76 -22.52 8.16
CA GLU A 157 15.08 -23.65 9.04
C GLU A 157 13.89 -24.01 9.95
N LYS A 158 13.22 -23.00 10.52
CA LYS A 158 12.05 -23.20 11.37
C LYS A 158 10.80 -23.58 10.56
N TYR A 159 10.62 -22.98 9.40
CA TYR A 159 9.46 -23.11 8.52
C TYR A 159 9.91 -23.36 7.08
N PRO A 160 10.08 -24.62 6.64
CA PRO A 160 10.58 -24.94 5.30
C PRO A 160 9.73 -24.42 4.14
N GLN A 161 8.46 -24.09 4.38
CA GLN A 161 7.57 -23.48 3.39
C GLN A 161 7.80 -21.97 3.25
N PHE A 162 8.44 -21.31 4.20
CA PHE A 162 8.80 -19.91 4.06
C PHE A 162 9.80 -19.75 2.91
N GLN A 163 9.53 -18.83 2.00
CA GLN A 163 10.33 -18.65 0.80
C GLN A 163 11.24 -17.45 0.93
N LYS A 164 10.66 -16.27 1.17
CA LYS A 164 11.40 -15.01 1.16
C LYS A 164 10.56 -13.88 1.77
N ALA A 165 11.23 -12.98 2.49
CA ALA A 165 10.70 -11.66 2.75
C ALA A 165 11.30 -10.62 1.78
N ASN A 166 10.51 -9.61 1.43
CA ASN A 166 11.04 -8.39 0.86
C ASN A 166 10.34 -7.17 1.44
N ALA A 167 10.93 -6.00 1.26
CA ALA A 167 10.30 -4.74 1.58
C ALA A 167 10.47 -3.72 0.46
N ILE A 168 9.41 -2.96 0.20
CA ILE A 168 9.36 -2.00 -0.90
C ILE A 168 8.69 -0.70 -0.46
N GLY A 169 9.25 0.43 -0.90
CA GLY A 169 8.73 1.74 -0.53
C GLY A 169 7.57 2.13 -1.42
N TRP A 170 6.59 2.83 -0.87
CA TRP A 170 5.45 3.35 -1.64
C TRP A 170 5.83 4.11 -2.91
N LYS A 171 6.93 4.87 -2.86
CA LYS A 171 7.44 5.61 -4.03
C LYS A 171 7.92 4.67 -5.14
N ALA A 172 8.56 3.55 -4.80
CA ALA A 172 8.98 2.55 -5.78
C ALA A 172 7.76 1.87 -6.44
N ILE A 173 6.76 1.48 -5.65
CA ILE A 173 5.48 0.97 -6.16
C ILE A 173 4.84 1.99 -7.11
N ALA A 174 4.72 3.25 -6.67
CA ALA A 174 4.09 4.31 -7.45
C ALA A 174 4.78 4.52 -8.82
N SER A 175 6.12 4.52 -8.83
CA SER A 175 6.94 4.61 -10.05
C SER A 175 6.74 3.41 -10.98
N GLN A 176 6.65 2.19 -10.45
CA GLN A 176 6.41 1.00 -11.26
C GLN A 176 5.02 1.01 -11.89
N LEU A 177 3.98 1.38 -11.14
CA LEU A 177 2.64 1.59 -11.67
C LEU A 177 2.62 2.61 -12.81
N ARG A 178 3.36 3.72 -12.67
CA ARG A 178 3.48 4.72 -13.75
C ARG A 178 4.20 4.18 -14.96
N LYS A 179 5.26 3.40 -14.75
CA LYS A 179 6.00 2.75 -15.82
C LYS A 179 5.08 1.86 -16.65
N CYS A 180 4.21 1.08 -16.00
CA CYS A 180 3.18 0.28 -16.68
C CYS A 180 2.26 1.16 -17.55
N LEU A 181 1.85 2.34 -17.09
CA LEU A 181 0.98 3.24 -17.87
C LEU A 181 1.65 3.84 -19.11
N ILE A 182 2.97 4.09 -19.06
CA ILE A 182 3.74 4.74 -20.13
C ILE A 182 4.22 3.70 -21.15
N GLU A 183 4.79 2.60 -20.66
CA GLU A 183 5.53 1.63 -21.46
C GLU A 183 4.74 0.34 -21.72
N GLY A 184 3.71 0.07 -20.92
CA GLY A 184 2.97 -1.18 -20.97
C GLY A 184 1.87 -1.18 -22.02
N ASP A 185 1.79 -2.29 -22.75
CA ASP A 185 0.57 -2.68 -23.45
C ASP A 185 -0.43 -3.21 -22.40
N LEU A 186 -1.14 -2.27 -21.78
CA LEU A 186 -2.20 -2.53 -20.82
C LEU A 186 -3.53 -2.51 -21.53
N ASP A 187 -4.38 -3.48 -21.21
CA ASP A 187 -5.78 -3.38 -21.59
C ASP A 187 -6.45 -2.17 -20.91
N VAL A 188 -7.64 -1.84 -21.40
CA VAL A 188 -8.39 -0.65 -20.95
C VAL A 188 -8.79 -0.76 -19.47
N GLN A 189 -9.04 -1.96 -18.96
CA GLN A 189 -9.42 -2.20 -17.57
C GLN A 189 -8.21 -2.01 -16.65
N ASP A 190 -7.11 -2.69 -16.91
CA ASP A 190 -5.87 -2.59 -16.15
C ASP A 190 -5.37 -1.14 -16.10
N ARG A 191 -5.43 -0.43 -17.23
CA ARG A 191 -5.08 1.00 -17.28
C ARG A 191 -5.91 1.82 -16.29
N ARG A 192 -7.24 1.68 -16.30
CA ARG A 192 -8.13 2.43 -15.40
C ARG A 192 -7.88 2.09 -13.94
N ILE A 193 -7.61 0.82 -13.64
CA ILE A 193 -7.37 0.36 -12.29
C ILE A 193 -6.04 0.91 -11.77
N ILE A 194 -4.96 0.86 -12.57
CA ILE A 194 -3.67 1.46 -12.18
C ILE A 194 -3.83 2.97 -11.94
N GLU A 195 -4.56 3.69 -12.77
CA GLU A 195 -4.84 5.11 -12.57
C GLU A 195 -5.57 5.36 -11.23
N ASP A 196 -6.55 4.52 -10.89
CA ASP A 196 -7.26 4.59 -9.61
C ASP A 196 -6.39 4.21 -8.40
N MET A 197 -5.47 3.25 -8.56
CA MET A 197 -4.45 2.95 -7.55
C MET A 197 -3.53 4.16 -7.33
N GLN A 198 -3.07 4.82 -8.39
CA GLN A 198 -2.26 6.04 -8.28
C GLN A 198 -3.01 7.20 -7.60
N LYS A 199 -4.32 7.32 -7.83
CA LYS A 199 -5.18 8.27 -7.11
C LYS A 199 -5.26 7.96 -5.62
N ALA A 200 -5.37 6.68 -5.25
CA ALA A 200 -5.33 6.26 -3.85
C ALA A 200 -3.99 6.63 -3.19
N LEU A 201 -2.86 6.35 -3.85
CA LEU A 201 -1.53 6.75 -3.36
C LEU A 201 -1.41 8.28 -3.21
N SER A 202 -1.91 9.03 -4.19
CA SER A 202 -1.88 10.49 -4.20
C SER A 202 -2.71 11.10 -3.07
N LEU A 203 -3.80 10.43 -2.64
CA LEU A 203 -4.58 10.83 -1.48
C LEU A 203 -3.71 10.84 -0.21
N TYR A 204 -2.76 9.92 -0.09
CA TYR A 204 -1.80 9.84 1.02
C TYR A 204 -0.52 10.66 0.80
N GLY A 205 -0.47 11.46 -0.27
CA GLY A 205 0.68 12.31 -0.58
C GLY A 205 1.84 11.59 -1.26
N ILE A 206 1.67 10.33 -1.65
CA ILE A 206 2.67 9.59 -2.43
C ILE A 206 2.55 10.05 -3.87
N ARG A 207 3.56 10.77 -4.35
CA ARG A 207 3.63 11.25 -5.74
C ARG A 207 4.62 10.42 -6.53
N VAL A 208 4.23 10.11 -7.77
CA VAL A 208 5.07 9.34 -8.70
C VAL A 208 6.20 10.21 -9.28
N ARG A 209 5.94 11.49 -9.51
CA ARG A 209 6.94 12.45 -9.97
C ARG A 209 7.46 13.25 -8.79
N ASP A 210 8.76 13.22 -8.59
CA ASP A 210 9.44 14.34 -7.94
C ASP A 210 9.34 15.50 -8.91
N LEU A 211 8.56 16.53 -8.56
CA LEU A 211 8.57 17.76 -9.32
C LEU A 211 9.94 18.40 -9.13
N ARG A 212 10.78 18.33 -10.17
CA ARG A 212 12.06 19.05 -10.18
C ARG A 212 11.80 20.46 -10.69
N TRP A 213 12.68 21.41 -10.35
CA TRP A 213 12.57 22.79 -10.82
C TRP A 213 12.50 22.89 -12.36
N GLU A 214 13.15 21.98 -13.06
CA GLU A 214 13.07 21.86 -14.53
C GLU A 214 11.70 21.41 -15.07
N ASP A 215 10.89 20.71 -14.25
CA ASP A 215 9.54 20.28 -14.64
C ASP A 215 8.51 21.41 -14.49
N LEU A 216 8.81 22.45 -13.70
CA LEU A 216 7.98 23.65 -13.56
C LEU A 216 7.84 24.41 -14.88
N HIS A 217 8.90 24.46 -15.70
CA HIS A 217 8.84 25.10 -17.01
C HIS A 217 7.81 24.44 -17.95
N LYS A 218 7.74 23.10 -17.93
CA LYS A 218 6.75 22.37 -18.74
C LYS A 218 5.32 22.61 -18.24
N LEU A 219 5.15 22.71 -16.92
CA LEU A 219 3.85 23.03 -16.32
C LEU A 219 3.41 24.46 -16.63
N THR A 220 4.32 25.43 -16.68
CA THR A 220 4.01 26.80 -17.13
C THR A 220 3.65 26.88 -18.59
N ASP A 221 4.18 25.98 -19.43
CA ASP A 221 3.85 25.96 -20.86
C ASP A 221 2.46 25.34 -21.10
N GLU A 222 2.09 24.31 -20.34
CA GLU A 222 0.78 23.63 -20.42
C GLU A 222 -0.34 24.41 -19.70
N ALA A 223 -0.01 25.14 -18.64
CA ALA A 223 -0.91 26.00 -17.89
C ALA A 223 -0.14 27.25 -17.44
N PRO A 224 -0.16 28.35 -18.23
CA PRO A 224 0.58 29.56 -17.89
C PRO A 224 0.14 30.05 -16.52
N LEU A 225 1.11 30.11 -15.60
CA LEU A 225 0.94 30.70 -14.28
C LEU A 225 0.66 32.19 -14.47
N ASN A 226 -0.62 32.56 -14.57
CA ASN A 226 -1.02 33.96 -14.55
C ASN A 226 -1.19 34.43 -13.10
N LEU A 227 -0.81 35.67 -12.84
CA LEU A 227 -0.99 36.29 -11.52
C LEU A 227 -2.47 36.48 -11.16
N ASP A 228 -3.38 36.47 -12.14
CA ASP A 228 -4.82 36.51 -11.92
C ASP A 228 -5.37 35.24 -11.25
N SER A 229 -4.61 34.14 -11.24
CA SER A 229 -4.97 32.89 -10.53
C SER A 229 -4.77 33.01 -9.02
N LEU A 230 -3.89 33.92 -8.59
CA LEU A 230 -3.56 34.16 -7.18
C LEU A 230 -4.48 35.20 -6.53
N THR A 231 -5.12 36.08 -7.32
CA THR A 231 -6.13 37.02 -6.80
C THR A 231 -7.39 36.32 -6.29
N ALA A 232 -7.64 35.08 -6.70
CA ALA A 232 -8.72 34.25 -6.15
C ALA A 232 -8.45 33.76 -4.70
N TRP A 233 -7.22 33.91 -4.20
CA TRP A 233 -6.81 33.46 -2.86
C TRP A 233 -6.72 34.58 -1.82
N SER A 234 -6.82 35.85 -2.23
CA SER A 234 -6.98 36.97 -1.29
C SER A 234 -8.46 37.33 -1.16
N LEU A 235 -9.07 37.00 -0.02
CA LEU A 235 -10.01 37.82 0.77
C LEU A 235 -10.83 36.93 1.72
N TYR A 236 -10.17 36.29 2.67
CA TYR A 236 -10.75 36.02 3.99
C TYR A 236 -9.67 36.28 5.04
N VAL A 237 -9.35 37.56 5.20
CA VAL A 237 -8.84 38.12 6.44
C VAL A 237 -9.89 39.12 6.88
N ASN A 238 -10.67 38.75 7.90
CA ASN A 238 -11.29 39.62 8.88
C ASN A 238 -11.25 38.87 10.20
#